data_AF-A0A953XKQ4-F1
#
_entry.id   AF-A0A953XKQ4-F1
#
_cell.length_a   1.000
_cell.length_b   1.000
_cell.length_c   1.000
_cell.angle_alpha   90.00
_cell.angle_beta   90.00
_cell.angle_gamma   90.00
#
_symmetry.space_group_name_H-M   'P 1'
#
loop_
_entity.id
_entity.type
_entity.pdbx_description
1 polymer ?
#
loop_
_entity_poly.entity_id
_entity_poly.type
_entity_poly.pdbx_seq_one_letter_code
_entity_poly.pdbx_strand_id
1 'polypeptide(L)'
;MPQPIAYLLTWSTYGTWLHGDKRGWRDRKDDYHVLKHKHDPLLEERRRKQLKHDAVLLSPAMREIVEEVVREVCEYRKWRLLAVNVRSNHVHVVVGAPATRSTCCATAKATRRGAFASAAWSIRTRRFGSARVTSRF
;
A
#
# COMPACT_ATOMS: atom_id res chain seq x y z
N MET A 1 7.81 -20.55 14.53
CA MET A 1 7.44 -20.08 13.17
C MET A 1 8.68 -19.54 12.50
N PRO A 2 9.09 -20.05 11.32
CA PRO A 2 10.27 -19.56 10.62
C PRO A 2 10.12 -18.08 10.22
N GLN A 3 11.22 -17.31 10.29
CA GLN A 3 11.21 -15.92 9.84
C GLN A 3 11.02 -15.86 8.32
N PRO A 4 10.15 -14.97 7.82
CA PRO A 4 9.96 -14.80 6.39
C PRO A 4 11.18 -14.14 5.75
N ILE A 5 11.57 -14.61 4.57
CA ILE A 5 12.72 -14.12 3.80
C ILE A 5 12.47 -12.68 3.30
N ALA A 6 11.22 -12.39 2.91
CA ALA A 6 10.81 -11.08 2.46
C ALA A 6 9.30 -10.85 2.65
N TYR A 7 8.91 -9.58 2.62
CA TYR A 7 7.54 -9.12 2.64
C TYR A 7 7.17 -8.41 1.34
N LEU A 8 6.07 -8.82 0.72
CA LEU A 8 5.38 -8.03 -0.29
C LEU A 8 4.50 -6.98 0.41
N LEU A 9 4.78 -5.71 0.16
CA LEU A 9 4.02 -4.56 0.60
C LEU A 9 3.29 -3.96 -0.58
N THR A 10 1.99 -3.76 -0.42
CA THR A 10 1.12 -3.21 -1.46
C THR A 10 0.18 -2.17 -0.87
N TRP A 11 0.01 -1.05 -1.56
CA TRP A 11 -1.01 -0.06 -1.21
C TRP A 11 -1.46 0.74 -2.42
N SER A 12 -2.75 1.09 -2.42
CA SER A 12 -3.32 2.04 -3.38
C SER A 12 -3.11 3.48 -2.91
N THR A 13 -3.16 4.41 -3.86
CA THR A 13 -3.23 5.85 -3.56
C THR A 13 -4.59 6.23 -2.97
N TYR A 14 -4.67 7.45 -2.43
CA TYR A 14 -5.91 7.97 -1.86
C TYR A 14 -7.03 8.05 -2.91
N GLY A 15 -8.25 7.70 -2.52
CA GLY A 15 -9.44 7.80 -3.37
C GLY A 15 -9.52 6.81 -4.55
N THR A 16 -8.49 5.99 -4.82
CA THR A 16 -8.45 5.13 -6.03
C THR A 16 -8.96 3.70 -5.83
N TRP A 17 -9.25 3.29 -4.59
CA TRP A 17 -9.92 2.01 -4.29
C TRP A 17 -10.94 2.25 -3.19
N LEU A 18 -12.23 2.35 -3.51
CA LEU A 18 -13.26 2.66 -2.51
C LEU A 18 -13.93 1.40 -1.97
N HIS A 19 -14.69 1.53 -0.88
CA HIS A 19 -15.64 0.49 -0.51
C HIS A 19 -16.76 0.51 -1.54
N GLY A 20 -17.28 -0.66 -1.92
CA GLY A 20 -18.24 -0.78 -3.00
C GLY A 20 -17.63 -0.89 -4.38
N ASP A 21 -16.29 -0.84 -4.54
CA ASP A 21 -15.60 -0.88 -5.85
C ASP A 21 -15.84 -2.19 -6.62
N LYS A 22 -16.04 -2.08 -7.95
CA LYS A 22 -16.32 -3.21 -8.85
C LYS A 22 -15.22 -4.27 -8.92
N ARG A 23 -13.98 -3.90 -8.59
CA ARG A 23 -12.82 -4.81 -8.51
C ARG A 23 -12.81 -5.65 -7.22
N GLY A 24 -13.87 -5.53 -6.43
CA GLY A 24 -14.02 -6.09 -5.10
C GLY A 24 -13.34 -5.21 -4.04
N TRP A 25 -13.89 -5.21 -2.84
CA TRP A 25 -13.40 -4.38 -1.75
C TRP A 25 -13.36 -5.17 -0.43
N ARG A 26 -12.73 -4.58 0.60
CA ARG A 26 -12.62 -5.17 1.95
C ARG A 26 -12.99 -4.13 2.99
N ASP A 27 -13.69 -4.54 4.03
CA ASP A 27 -13.84 -3.76 5.24
C ASP A 27 -12.57 -3.85 6.10
N ARG A 28 -12.35 -2.87 6.97
CA ARG A 28 -11.25 -2.89 7.93
C ARG A 28 -11.44 -4.01 8.96
N LYS A 29 -12.69 -4.35 9.27
CA LYS A 29 -13.05 -5.41 10.21
C LYS A 29 -12.88 -6.81 9.62
N ASP A 30 -12.75 -6.92 8.30
CA ASP A 30 -12.55 -8.22 7.65
C ASP A 30 -11.21 -8.82 8.07
N ASP A 31 -11.25 -10.11 8.39
CA ASP A 31 -10.02 -10.87 8.47
C ASP A 31 -9.42 -11.04 7.07
N TYR A 32 -8.12 -11.28 7.04
CA TYR A 32 -7.36 -11.45 5.82
C TYR A 32 -7.88 -12.61 4.95
N HIS A 33 -8.36 -13.67 5.57
CA HIS A 33 -8.84 -14.88 4.90
C HIS A 33 -10.23 -14.72 4.26
N VAL A 34 -10.95 -13.63 4.53
CA VAL A 34 -12.25 -13.36 3.92
C VAL A 34 -12.07 -13.03 2.44
N LEU A 35 -12.97 -13.49 1.57
CA LEU A 35 -12.99 -13.07 0.17
C LEU A 35 -13.33 -11.58 0.05
N LYS A 36 -13.01 -10.96 -1.08
CA LYS A 36 -13.44 -9.58 -1.33
C LYS A 36 -14.97 -9.53 -1.41
N HIS A 37 -15.56 -8.49 -0.83
CA HIS A 37 -16.98 -8.18 -1.00
C HIS A 37 -17.29 -7.89 -2.47
N LYS A 38 -18.52 -8.21 -2.87
CA LYS A 38 -19.04 -7.92 -4.21
C LYS A 38 -19.19 -6.40 -4.43
N HIS A 39 -19.34 -6.02 -5.70
CA HIS A 39 -19.61 -4.64 -6.11
C HIS A 39 -20.85 -4.09 -5.39
N ASP A 40 -20.76 -2.87 -4.87
CA ASP A 40 -21.87 -2.14 -4.24
C ASP A 40 -21.80 -0.68 -4.71
N PRO A 41 -22.54 -0.31 -5.77
CA PRO A 41 -22.43 1.00 -6.39
C PRO A 41 -22.90 2.14 -5.48
N LEU A 42 -23.92 1.91 -4.65
CA LEU A 42 -24.44 2.92 -3.71
C LEU A 42 -23.41 3.23 -2.63
N LEU A 43 -22.75 2.19 -2.11
CA LEU A 43 -21.64 2.36 -1.18
C LEU A 43 -20.48 3.10 -1.81
N GLU A 44 -20.11 2.73 -3.05
CA GLU A 44 -19.03 3.38 -3.80
C GLU A 44 -19.28 4.87 -3.97
N GLU A 45 -20.47 5.24 -4.45
CA GLU A 45 -20.86 6.63 -4.65
C GLU A 45 -20.86 7.41 -3.33
N ARG A 46 -21.43 6.84 -2.26
CA ARG A 46 -21.40 7.46 -0.93
C ARG A 46 -19.98 7.71 -0.45
N ARG A 47 -19.06 6.75 -0.64
CA ARG A 47 -17.65 6.93 -0.25
C ARG A 47 -16.94 7.95 -1.12
N ARG A 48 -17.28 8.02 -2.41
CA ARG A 48 -16.73 9.00 -3.35
C ARG A 48 -17.11 10.43 -2.95
N LYS A 49 -18.38 10.66 -2.57
CA LYS A 49 -18.87 11.95 -2.05
C LYS A 49 -18.25 12.36 -0.71
N GLN A 50 -17.69 11.42 0.04
CA GLN A 50 -17.01 11.66 1.33
C GLN A 50 -15.51 11.91 1.18
N LEU A 51 -14.97 11.91 -0.04
CA LEU A 51 -13.56 12.26 -0.26
C LEU A 51 -13.36 13.75 0.06
N LYS A 52 -12.28 14.08 0.76
CA LYS A 52 -11.90 15.46 1.09
C LYS A 52 -11.18 16.16 -0.06
N HIS A 53 -10.54 15.36 -0.91
CA HIS A 53 -9.75 15.79 -2.05
C HIS A 53 -9.99 14.80 -3.19
N ASP A 54 -9.57 15.17 -4.40
CA ASP A 54 -9.64 14.26 -5.53
C ASP A 54 -8.79 13.01 -5.33
N ALA A 55 -9.17 11.95 -6.04
CA ALA A 55 -8.39 10.72 -6.06
C ALA A 55 -6.98 11.01 -6.59
N VAL A 56 -5.97 10.54 -5.86
CA VAL A 56 -4.57 10.84 -6.19
C VAL A 56 -4.07 9.85 -7.22
N LEU A 57 -3.66 10.37 -8.38
CA LEU A 57 -2.95 9.62 -9.40
C LEU A 57 -1.52 10.12 -9.52
N LEU A 58 -0.56 9.20 -9.51
CA LEU A 58 0.86 9.51 -9.61
C LEU A 58 1.24 9.76 -11.06
N SER A 59 1.65 11.00 -11.34
CA SER A 59 2.33 11.36 -12.59
C SER A 59 3.70 10.66 -12.67
N PRO A 60 4.33 10.52 -13.85
CA PRO A 60 5.65 9.91 -13.98
C PRO A 60 6.69 10.47 -12.99
N ALA A 61 6.80 11.81 -12.90
CA ALA A 61 7.71 12.47 -11.95
C ALA A 61 7.39 12.14 -10.48
N MET A 62 6.10 12.05 -10.10
CA MET A 62 5.72 11.63 -8.75
C MET A 62 6.11 10.18 -8.47
N ARG A 63 6.09 9.30 -9.47
CA ARG A 63 6.47 7.90 -9.30
C ARG A 63 7.95 7.76 -9.01
N GLU A 64 8.80 8.50 -9.73
CA GLU A 64 10.24 8.55 -9.49
C GLU A 64 10.55 9.00 -8.05
N ILE A 65 9.89 10.08 -7.59
CA ILE A 65 10.03 10.56 -6.21
C ILE A 65 9.60 9.49 -5.20
N VAL A 66 8.50 8.78 -5.43
CA VAL A 66 8.04 7.72 -4.54
C VAL A 66 9.03 6.55 -4.52
N GLU A 67 9.61 6.17 -5.66
CA GLU A 67 10.63 5.12 -5.73
C GLU A 67 11.90 5.51 -4.96
N GLU A 68 12.40 6.73 -5.16
CA GLU A 68 13.55 7.27 -4.42
C GLU A 68 13.30 7.23 -2.91
N VAL A 69 12.15 7.74 -2.47
CA VAL A 69 11.76 7.77 -1.05
C VAL A 69 11.68 6.36 -0.46
N VAL A 70 11.16 5.37 -1.20
CA VAL A 70 11.14 3.97 -0.74
C VAL A 70 12.55 3.42 -0.58
N ARG A 71 13.47 3.75 -1.49
CA ARG A 71 14.89 3.35 -1.41
C ARG A 71 15.56 3.97 -0.18
N GLU A 72 15.40 5.27 0.03
CA GLU A 72 15.93 5.99 1.20
C GLU A 72 15.45 5.37 2.52
N VAL A 73 14.16 5.02 2.63
CA VAL A 73 13.63 4.36 3.83
C VAL A 73 14.31 3.02 4.08
N CYS A 74 14.45 2.21 3.03
CA CYS A 74 15.07 0.90 3.16
C CYS A 74 16.53 1.05 3.58
N GLU A 75 17.26 2.00 3.00
CA GLU A 75 18.64 2.30 3.36
C GLU A 75 18.76 2.76 4.82
N TYR A 76 17.99 3.77 5.22
CA TYR A 76 17.98 4.30 6.59
C TYR A 76 17.65 3.23 7.63
N ARG A 77 16.73 2.31 7.31
CA ARG A 77 16.33 1.21 8.20
C ARG A 77 17.18 -0.04 8.05
N LYS A 78 18.19 -0.04 7.17
CA LYS A 78 19.02 -1.20 6.84
C LYS A 78 18.18 -2.41 6.40
N TRP A 79 17.10 -2.16 5.67
CA TRP A 79 16.27 -3.21 5.06
C TRP A 79 16.80 -3.52 3.66
N ARG A 80 16.78 -4.79 3.30
CA ARG A 80 17.15 -5.24 1.95
C ARG A 80 15.97 -4.99 1.01
N LEU A 81 16.03 -3.92 0.23
CA LEU A 81 15.07 -3.70 -0.85
C LEU A 81 15.35 -4.69 -1.99
N LEU A 82 14.38 -5.54 -2.30
CA LEU A 82 14.49 -6.54 -3.38
C LEU A 82 13.87 -6.04 -4.67
N ALA A 83 12.73 -5.37 -4.59
CA ALA A 83 12.05 -4.78 -5.74
C ALA A 83 11.14 -3.62 -5.31
N VAL A 84 10.99 -2.64 -6.18
CA VAL A 84 10.00 -1.57 -6.07
C VAL A 84 9.38 -1.34 -7.45
N ASN A 85 8.07 -1.10 -7.49
CA ASN A 85 7.34 -0.74 -8.69
C ASN A 85 6.20 0.20 -8.32
N VAL A 86 6.30 1.45 -8.75
CA VAL A 86 5.28 2.46 -8.52
C VAL A 86 4.43 2.62 -9.79
N ARG A 87 3.15 2.25 -9.69
CA ARG A 87 2.14 2.46 -10.73
C ARG A 87 1.44 3.81 -10.55
N SER A 88 0.57 4.18 -11.48
CA SER A 88 -0.26 5.39 -11.42
C SER A 88 -1.15 5.48 -10.17
N ASN A 89 -1.58 4.37 -9.59
CA ASN A 89 -2.51 4.36 -8.46
C ASN A 89 -2.16 3.33 -7.38
N HIS A 90 -1.00 2.68 -7.50
CA HIS A 90 -0.64 1.57 -6.63
C HIS A 90 0.87 1.41 -6.52
N VAL A 91 1.36 1.08 -5.34
CA VAL A 91 2.78 0.87 -5.07
C VAL A 91 3.00 -0.58 -4.65
N HIS A 92 4.01 -1.21 -5.23
CA HIS A 92 4.49 -2.53 -4.85
C HIS A 92 5.92 -2.44 -4.37
N VAL A 93 6.21 -3.02 -3.20
CA VAL A 93 7.56 -3.08 -2.65
C VAL A 93 7.80 -4.48 -2.09
N VAL A 94 8.96 -5.06 -2.38
CA VAL A 94 9.42 -6.31 -1.79
C VAL A 94 10.64 -6.01 -0.95
N VAL A 95 10.55 -6.26 0.36
CA VAL A 95 11.62 -5.96 1.32
C VAL A 95 11.95 -7.17 2.19
N GLY A 96 13.23 -7.45 2.37
CA GLY A 96 13.74 -8.31 3.43
C GLY A 96 14.06 -7.45 4.66
N ALA A 97 13.36 -7.69 5.77
CA ALA A 97 13.52 -6.93 6.99
C ALA A 97 13.39 -7.83 8.22
N PRO A 98 14.16 -7.60 9.29
CA PRO A 98 14.02 -8.32 10.56
C PRO A 98 12.77 -7.89 11.35
N ALA A 99 12.02 -6.90 10.85
CA ALA A 99 10.84 -6.33 11.49
C ALA A 99 9.55 -6.99 11.00
N THR A 100 8.46 -6.84 11.77
CA THR A 100 7.14 -7.31 11.32
C THR A 100 6.69 -6.57 10.06
N ARG A 101 5.87 -7.24 9.23
CA ARG A 101 5.26 -6.63 8.04
C ARG A 101 4.49 -5.34 8.35
N SER A 102 3.78 -5.29 9.48
CA SER A 102 3.03 -4.10 9.91
C SER A 102 3.95 -2.90 10.12
N THR A 103 5.09 -3.11 10.77
CA THR A 103 6.13 -2.10 10.96
C THR A 103 6.73 -1.66 9.62
N CYS A 104 6.96 -2.61 8.71
CA CYS A 104 7.47 -2.32 7.38
C CYS A 104 6.50 -1.44 6.57
N CYS A 105 5.22 -1.81 6.58
CA CYS A 105 4.17 -1.09 5.87
C CYS A 105 3.93 0.32 6.44
N ALA A 106 3.94 0.47 7.77
CA ALA A 106 3.78 1.78 8.41
C ALA A 106 4.95 2.72 8.07
N THR A 107 6.19 2.22 8.17
CA THR A 107 7.39 3.04 7.91
C THR A 107 7.51 3.44 6.45
N ALA A 108 7.26 2.52 5.51
CA ALA A 108 7.33 2.82 4.07
C ALA A 108 6.30 3.87 3.62
N LYS A 109 5.25 4.11 4.42
CA LYS A 109 4.20 5.11 4.16
C LYS A 109 4.41 6.43 4.89
N ALA A 110 5.24 6.45 5.93
CA ALA A 110 5.32 7.55 6.90
C ALA A 110 6.54 8.48 6.68
N THR A 111 7.01 8.61 5.44
CA THR A 111 8.25 9.33 5.13
C THR A 111 8.15 10.85 5.31
N ARG A 112 9.25 11.44 5.79
CA ARG A 112 9.39 12.84 6.25
C ARG A 112 9.49 13.90 5.16
N ARG A 113 9.67 13.53 3.87
CA ARG A 113 9.61 14.53 2.78
C ARG A 113 8.16 14.99 2.64
N GLY A 114 7.91 16.28 2.89
CA GLY A 114 6.58 16.91 2.84
C GLY A 114 5.79 16.70 1.52
N ALA A 115 6.43 16.21 0.46
CA ALA A 115 5.78 15.75 -0.77
C ALA A 115 4.82 14.56 -0.55
N PHE A 116 5.03 13.73 0.47
CA PHE A 116 4.08 12.68 0.85
C PHE A 116 2.89 13.23 1.65
N ALA A 117 3.00 14.41 2.28
CA ALA A 117 1.96 14.92 3.18
C ALA A 117 0.68 15.36 2.45
N SER A 118 0.77 15.84 1.20
CA SER A 118 -0.44 16.23 0.43
C SER A 118 -1.06 15.06 -0.36
N ALA A 119 -0.25 14.10 -0.81
CA ALA A 119 -0.72 12.97 -1.63
C ALA A 119 -1.19 11.75 -0.83
N ALA A 120 -0.79 11.63 0.45
CA ALA A 120 -0.98 10.42 1.26
C ALA A 120 -1.93 10.56 2.46
N TRP A 121 -2.58 11.72 2.65
CA TRP A 121 -3.44 11.94 3.82
C TRP A 121 -4.89 11.47 3.64
N SER A 122 -5.02 10.15 3.58
CA SER A 122 -6.00 9.35 4.35
C SER A 122 -5.76 7.87 4.02
N ILE A 123 -4.58 7.37 4.40
CA ILE A 123 -4.28 5.95 4.27
C ILE A 123 -4.81 5.25 5.52
N ARG A 124 -6.07 4.81 5.42
CA ARG A 124 -6.61 3.77 6.30
C ARG A 124 -5.78 2.51 6.05
N THR A 125 -5.15 1.95 7.08
CA THR A 125 -4.36 0.71 7.00
C THR A 125 -5.24 -0.42 6.45
N ARG A 126 -5.15 -0.69 5.15
CA ARG A 126 -5.69 -1.92 4.56
C ARG A 126 -4.66 -3.01 4.74
N ARG A 127 -5.03 -4.10 5.41
CA ARG A 127 -4.32 -5.38 5.34
C ARG A 127 -4.49 -5.92 3.90
N PHE A 128 -3.72 -5.37 2.95
CA PHE A 128 -3.53 -6.02 1.66
C PHE A 128 -2.53 -7.16 1.81
N GLY A 129 -2.74 -8.20 1.00
CA GLY A 129 -2.26 -9.54 1.25
C GLY A 129 -0.77 -9.79 1.11
N SER A 130 -0.35 -10.82 1.83
CA SER A 130 0.95 -11.44 1.70
C SER A 130 0.95 -12.37 0.49
N ALA A 131 1.86 -12.13 -0.45
CA ALA A 131 2.55 -13.25 -1.07
C ALA A 131 3.78 -13.49 -0.19
N ARG A 132 3.80 -14.62 0.54
CA ARG A 132 5.04 -15.13 1.11
C ARG A 132 5.82 -15.73 -0.05
N VAL A 133 6.92 -15.12 -0.44
CA VAL A 133 7.90 -15.79 -1.29
C VAL A 133 8.64 -16.76 -0.36
N THR A 134 8.16 -18.01 -0.30
CA THR A 134 8.90 -19.10 0.34
C THR A 134 9.77 -19.74 -0.72
N SER A 135 11.09 -19.82 -0.50
CA SER A 135 11.94 -20.67 -1.32
C SER A 135 11.47 -22.12 -1.15
N ARG A 136 10.82 -22.67 -2.17
CA ARG A 136 11.00 -24.08 -2.47
C ARG A 136 12.10 -24.10 -3.53
N PHE A 137 13.23 -24.69 -3.16
CA PHE A 137 14.21 -25.17 -4.13
C PHE A 137 13.54 -26.16 -5.09
#